data_AF-A0A7C3RE39-F1
#
_entry.id   AF-A0A7C3RE39-F1
#
_cell.length_a   1.000
_cell.length_b   1.000
_cell.length_c   1.000
_cell.angle_alpha   90.00
_cell.angle_beta   90.00
_cell.angle_gamma   90.00
#
_symmetry.space_group_name_H-M   'P 1'
#
loop_
_entity.id
_entity.type
_entity.pdbx_description
1 polymer ?
#
loop_
_entity_poly.entity_id
_entity_poly.type
_entity_poly.pdbx_seq_one_letter_code
_entity_poly.pdbx_strand_id
1 'polypeptide(L)'
;MHVKHIFYVLLISAIFLGCLGSKTQVSPAPYMGYLKVGENTTFKYSGKSVKIDFTSENDYSVFTIEVDGTEKVLKVKKDSEGKAISDTISGLHIVIKPVEWEERNGQLVPIYEKSWNSSEVYFEIWR
;
A
#
# COMPACT_ATOMS: atom_id res chain seq x y z
N MET A 1 38.50 -37.69 33.51
CA MET A 1 38.86 -36.78 32.38
C MET A 1 37.66 -36.58 31.44
N HIS A 2 36.54 -35.99 31.90
CA HIS A 2 35.31 -35.87 31.07
C HIS A 2 34.70 -34.46 30.97
N VAL A 3 35.22 -33.47 31.70
CA VAL A 3 34.63 -32.12 31.75
C VAL A 3 35.07 -31.25 30.55
N LYS A 4 36.21 -31.56 29.92
CA LYS A 4 36.76 -30.76 28.82
C LYS A 4 36.01 -30.90 27.49
N HIS A 5 35.27 -31.99 27.25
CA HIS A 5 34.57 -32.20 25.97
C HIS A 5 33.19 -31.55 25.89
N ILE A 6 32.54 -31.28 27.04
CA ILE A 6 31.19 -30.68 27.09
C ILE A 6 31.22 -29.21 26.66
N PHE A 7 32.30 -28.49 26.98
CA PHE A 7 32.45 -27.08 26.63
C PHE A 7 32.61 -26.84 25.11
N TYR A 8 33.23 -27.79 24.39
CA TYR A 8 33.41 -27.67 22.93
C TYR A 8 32.10 -27.89 22.15
N VAL A 9 31.20 -28.74 22.66
CA VAL A 9 29.90 -29.00 22.00
C VAL A 9 28.96 -27.81 22.13
N LEU A 10 28.97 -27.13 23.28
CA LEU A 10 28.19 -25.91 23.52
C LEU A 10 28.64 -24.74 22.64
N LEU A 11 29.96 -24.56 22.46
CA LEU A 11 30.50 -23.46 21.65
C LEU A 11 30.20 -23.61 20.15
N ILE A 12 30.15 -24.84 19.63
CA ILE A 12 29.84 -25.10 18.22
C ILE A 12 28.35 -24.87 17.92
N SER A 13 27.45 -25.16 18.88
CA SER A 13 26.01 -24.90 18.71
C SER A 13 25.64 -23.41 18.65
N ALA A 14 26.41 -22.54 19.31
CA ALA A 14 26.17 -21.09 19.29
C ALA A 14 26.55 -20.45 17.94
N ILE A 15 27.52 -21.02 17.21
CA ILE A 15 27.95 -20.50 15.91
C ILE A 15 26.92 -20.87 14.82
N PHE A 16 26.25 -22.02 14.93
CA PHE A 16 25.22 -22.43 13.97
C PHE A 16 23.88 -21.71 14.14
N LEU A 17 23.55 -21.17 15.33
CA LEU A 17 22.33 -20.35 15.51
C LEU A 17 22.46 -18.93 14.92
N GLY A 18 23.67 -18.43 14.70
CA GLY A 18 23.92 -17.12 14.08
C GLY A 18 23.63 -17.05 12.58
N CYS A 19 23.38 -18.19 11.93
CA CYS A 19 23.12 -18.30 10.49
C CYS A 19 21.67 -18.65 10.13
N LEU A 20 20.73 -18.56 11.08
CA LEU A 20 19.30 -18.68 10.77
C LEU A 20 18.77 -17.37 10.14
N GLY A 21 19.17 -17.19 8.88
CA GLY A 21 18.40 -16.52 7.85
C GLY A 21 18.17 -15.03 8.06
N SER A 22 19.14 -14.21 7.64
CA SER A 22 18.76 -12.97 6.97
C SER A 22 18.05 -13.37 5.68
N LYS A 23 16.75 -13.70 5.76
CA LYS A 23 15.90 -13.79 4.58
C LYS A 23 16.04 -12.45 3.90
N THR A 24 16.69 -12.40 2.75
CA THR A 24 16.66 -11.23 1.87
C THR A 24 15.19 -10.94 1.63
N GLN A 25 14.64 -9.97 2.36
CA GLN A 25 13.22 -9.65 2.30
C GLN A 25 13.03 -8.90 0.99
N VAL A 26 12.71 -9.66 -0.06
CA VAL A 26 12.30 -9.09 -1.34
C VAL A 26 11.08 -8.22 -1.04
N SER A 27 11.13 -6.95 -1.47
CA SER A 27 9.98 -6.06 -1.32
C SER A 27 8.79 -6.70 -2.06
N PRO A 28 7.60 -6.82 -1.43
CA PRO A 28 6.44 -7.33 -2.12
C PRO A 28 6.12 -6.48 -3.36
N ALA A 29 5.52 -7.09 -4.38
CA ALA A 29 5.01 -6.36 -5.52
C ALA A 29 3.95 -5.33 -5.06
N PRO A 30 3.80 -4.17 -5.75
CA PRO A 30 2.83 -3.16 -5.38
C PRO A 30 1.42 -3.73 -5.21
N TYR A 31 0.72 -3.28 -4.18
CA TYR A 31 -0.70 -3.57 -4.00
C TYR A 31 -1.51 -2.54 -4.76
N MET A 32 -2.40 -3.00 -5.64
CA MET A 32 -3.21 -2.15 -6.50
C MET A 32 -4.69 -2.52 -6.40
N GLY A 33 -5.57 -1.53 -6.59
CA GLY A 33 -7.00 -1.75 -6.57
C GLY A 33 -7.80 -0.55 -7.05
N TYR A 34 -9.11 -0.74 -7.10
CA TYR A 34 -10.08 0.32 -7.38
C TYR A 34 -10.96 0.56 -6.16
N LEU A 35 -11.44 1.78 -6.01
CA LEU A 35 -12.32 2.17 -4.91
C LEU A 35 -13.35 3.19 -5.41
N LYS A 36 -14.63 2.97 -5.09
CA LYS A 36 -15.70 3.93 -5.41
C LYS A 36 -15.94 4.92 -4.27
N VAL A 37 -16.55 6.05 -4.60
CA VAL A 37 -16.97 7.03 -3.58
C VAL A 37 -17.89 6.35 -2.57
N GLY A 38 -17.56 6.48 -1.28
CA GLY A 38 -18.26 5.87 -0.15
C GLY A 38 -17.74 4.49 0.24
N GLU A 39 -16.83 3.90 -0.54
CA GLU A 39 -16.21 2.62 -0.22
C GLU A 39 -14.94 2.79 0.60
N ASN A 40 -14.57 1.71 1.29
CA ASN A 40 -13.29 1.55 1.92
C ASN A 40 -12.72 0.17 1.64
N THR A 41 -11.41 0.04 1.79
CA THR A 41 -10.71 -1.23 1.69
C THR A 41 -9.70 -1.35 2.81
N THR A 42 -9.52 -2.56 3.34
CA THR A 42 -8.51 -2.87 4.36
C THR A 42 -7.74 -4.10 3.95
N PHE A 43 -6.41 -4.02 3.97
CA PHE A 43 -5.53 -5.11 3.57
C PHE A 43 -4.21 -5.09 4.34
N LYS A 44 -3.42 -6.16 4.20
CA LYS A 44 -2.07 -6.25 4.75
C LYS A 44 -1.04 -6.05 3.64
N TYR A 45 -0.09 -5.13 3.85
CA TYR A 45 1.01 -4.88 2.91
C TYR A 45 2.34 -4.73 3.65
N SER A 46 3.37 -5.48 3.24
CA SER A 46 4.69 -5.49 3.89
C SER A 46 4.63 -5.65 5.44
N GLY A 47 3.68 -6.44 5.94
CA GLY A 47 3.45 -6.67 7.38
C GLY A 47 2.60 -5.60 8.08
N LYS A 48 2.23 -4.52 7.39
CA LYS A 48 1.43 -3.41 7.93
C LYS A 48 -0.06 -3.57 7.61
N SER A 49 -0.92 -3.13 8.50
CA SER A 49 -2.34 -2.91 8.23
C SER A 49 -2.52 -1.61 7.46
N VAL A 50 -3.17 -1.66 6.30
CA VAL A 50 -3.51 -0.48 5.52
C VAL A 50 -5.02 -0.42 5.34
N LYS A 51 -5.60 0.74 5.60
CA LYS A 51 -6.99 1.07 5.31
C LYS A 51 -7.04 2.32 4.43
N ILE A 52 -7.86 2.29 3.38
CA ILE A 52 -8.11 3.44 2.52
C ILE A 52 -9.62 3.64 2.45
N ASP A 53 -10.09 4.84 2.78
CA ASP A 53 -11.46 5.29 2.61
C ASP A 53 -11.51 6.37 1.53
N PHE A 54 -12.49 6.30 0.62
CA PHE A 54 -12.73 7.34 -0.37
C PHE A 54 -14.10 7.98 -0.15
N THR A 55 -14.13 9.27 0.15
CA THR A 55 -15.35 10.04 0.34
C THR A 55 -15.36 11.28 -0.56
N SER A 56 -16.55 11.85 -0.73
CA SER A 56 -16.77 13.11 -1.47
C SER A 56 -17.30 14.15 -0.49
N GLU A 57 -16.60 15.28 -0.37
CA GLU A 57 -16.95 16.40 0.51
C GLU A 57 -17.07 17.69 -0.31
N ASN A 58 -18.29 18.22 -0.51
CA ASN A 58 -18.52 19.43 -1.32
C ASN A 58 -17.79 19.36 -2.68
N ASP A 59 -16.83 20.27 -2.89
CA ASP A 59 -16.01 20.39 -4.10
C ASP A 59 -14.74 19.52 -4.06
N TYR A 60 -14.61 18.61 -3.11
CA TYR A 60 -13.41 17.79 -2.88
C TYR A 60 -13.69 16.29 -2.96
N SER A 61 -12.70 15.58 -3.50
CA SER A 61 -12.50 14.15 -3.34
C SER A 61 -11.50 13.95 -2.20
N VAL A 62 -11.87 13.11 -1.22
CA VAL A 62 -11.15 12.98 0.05
C VAL A 62 -10.77 11.52 0.27
N PHE A 63 -9.49 11.28 0.55
CA PHE A 63 -8.93 9.97 0.80
C PHE A 63 -8.33 9.93 2.19
N THR A 64 -8.86 9.08 3.06
CA THR A 64 -8.28 8.82 4.37
C THR A 64 -7.49 7.52 4.29
N ILE A 65 -6.20 7.59 4.56
CA ILE A 65 -5.26 6.47 4.49
C ILE A 65 -4.71 6.23 5.88
N GLU A 66 -4.99 5.06 6.44
CA GLU A 66 -4.48 4.65 7.73
C GLU A 66 -3.47 3.51 7.56
N VAL A 67 -2.29 3.65 8.16
CA VAL A 67 -1.26 2.60 8.20
C VAL A 67 -0.87 2.34 9.66
N ASP A 68 -1.20 1.14 10.15
CA ASP A 68 -1.00 0.72 11.55
C ASP A 68 -1.49 1.76 12.58
N GLY A 69 -2.68 2.33 12.35
CA GLY A 69 -3.27 3.38 13.19
C GLY A 69 -2.76 4.80 12.95
N THR A 70 -1.75 4.99 12.08
CA THR A 70 -1.31 6.33 11.66
C THR A 70 -2.15 6.78 10.48
N GLU A 71 -2.87 7.89 10.63
CA GLU A 71 -3.76 8.42 9.59
C GLU A 71 -3.11 9.54 8.76
N LYS A 72 -3.44 9.59 7.47
CA LYS A 72 -3.16 10.70 6.57
C LYS A 72 -4.36 10.95 5.68
N VAL A 73 -4.72 12.22 5.53
CA VAL A 73 -5.82 12.65 4.67
C VAL A 73 -5.27 13.37 3.44
N LEU A 74 -5.62 12.87 2.25
CA LEU A 74 -5.37 13.55 0.98
C LEU A 74 -6.69 14.15 0.47
N LYS A 75 -6.67 15.43 0.13
CA LYS A 75 -7.82 16.13 -0.44
C LYS A 75 -7.45 16.75 -1.78
N VAL A 76 -8.30 16.56 -2.78
CA VAL A 76 -8.13 17.15 -4.11
C VAL A 76 -9.45 17.79 -4.55
N LYS A 77 -9.40 18.99 -5.12
CA LYS A 77 -10.62 19.61 -5.64
C LYS A 77 -11.07 18.86 -6.89
N LYS A 78 -12.39 18.69 -7.04
CA LYS A 78 -13.02 18.01 -8.17
C LYS A 78 -12.80 18.72 -9.51
N ASP A 79 -12.60 20.04 -9.47
CA ASP A 79 -12.32 20.88 -10.65
C ASP A 79 -10.82 20.96 -11.00
N SER A 80 -9.95 20.33 -10.20
CA SER A 80 -8.52 20.28 -10.50
C SER A 80 -8.22 19.37 -11.67
N GLU A 81 -7.06 19.58 -12.27
CA GLU A 81 -6.54 18.70 -13.32
C GLU A 81 -6.52 17.25 -12.83
N GLY A 82 -6.98 16.31 -13.67
CA GLY A 82 -7.15 14.90 -13.33
C GLY A 82 -5.86 14.14 -13.00
N LYS A 83 -4.70 14.79 -12.87
CA LYS A 83 -3.42 14.14 -12.57
C LYS A 83 -3.44 13.37 -11.27
N ALA A 84 -2.63 12.31 -11.22
CA ALA A 84 -2.41 11.52 -10.02
C ALA A 84 -1.97 12.38 -8.83
N ILE A 85 -2.44 12.03 -7.63
CA ILE A 85 -1.88 12.52 -6.38
C ILE A 85 -1.07 11.41 -5.72
N SER A 86 0.02 11.78 -5.06
CA SER A 86 0.92 10.82 -4.43
C SER A 86 1.39 11.33 -3.09
N ASP A 87 1.62 10.42 -2.16
CA ASP A 87 2.23 10.76 -0.88
C ASP A 87 2.95 9.57 -0.26
N THR A 88 3.59 9.78 0.89
CA THR A 88 4.23 8.76 1.71
C THR A 88 3.66 8.79 3.13
N ILE A 89 3.36 7.61 3.67
CA ILE A 89 2.92 7.41 5.05
C ILE A 89 3.56 6.14 5.61
N SER A 90 4.17 6.23 6.79
CA SER A 90 4.77 5.08 7.47
C SER A 90 5.77 4.30 6.58
N GLY A 91 6.48 4.99 5.69
CA GLY A 91 7.42 4.37 4.74
C GLY A 91 6.76 3.57 3.62
N LEU A 92 5.46 3.78 3.36
CA LEU A 92 4.76 3.31 2.17
C LEU A 92 4.47 4.48 1.25
N HIS A 93 4.78 4.33 -0.03
CA HIS A 93 4.37 5.23 -1.09
C HIS A 93 2.96 4.88 -1.55
N ILE A 94 2.12 5.89 -1.71
CA ILE A 94 0.76 5.75 -2.24
C ILE A 94 0.56 6.67 -3.43
N VAL A 95 -0.11 6.16 -4.47
CA VAL A 95 -0.59 6.91 -5.62
C VAL A 95 -2.08 6.68 -5.78
N ILE A 96 -2.82 7.74 -6.04
CA ILE A 96 -4.26 7.71 -6.32
C ILE A 96 -4.51 8.44 -7.64
N LYS A 97 -5.29 7.81 -8.52
CA LYS A 97 -5.64 8.32 -9.85
C LYS A 97 -7.15 8.30 -10.02
N PRO A 98 -7.78 9.38 -10.53
CA PRO A 98 -9.16 9.28 -10.95
C PRO A 98 -9.29 8.33 -12.14
N VAL A 99 -10.37 7.55 -12.17
CA VAL A 99 -10.64 6.57 -13.22
C VAL A 99 -11.99 6.86 -13.83
N GLU A 100 -12.07 6.92 -15.14
CA GLU A 100 -13.33 6.82 -15.89
C GLU A 100 -13.31 5.55 -16.73
N TRP A 101 -14.45 4.90 -16.91
CA TRP A 101 -14.53 3.69 -17.74
C TRP A 101 -15.12 4.05 -19.10
N GLU A 102 -14.42 3.68 -20.16
CA GLU A 102 -14.88 3.85 -21.54
C GLU A 102 -15.10 2.49 -22.19
N GLU A 103 -16.22 2.34 -22.91
CA GLU A 103 -16.46 1.15 -23.71
C GLU A 103 -15.69 1.25 -25.03
N ARG A 104 -14.80 0.28 -25.28
CA ARG A 104 -14.02 0.15 -26.51
C ARG A 104 -14.10 -1.27 -27.00
N ASN A 105 -14.63 -1.48 -28.20
CA ASN A 105 -14.81 -2.81 -28.81
C ASN A 105 -15.59 -3.80 -27.90
N GLY A 106 -16.64 -3.32 -27.22
CA GLY A 106 -17.46 -4.14 -26.31
C GLY A 106 -16.79 -4.49 -24.97
N GLN A 107 -15.68 -3.84 -24.64
CA GLN A 107 -14.98 -4.01 -23.38
C GLN A 107 -14.88 -2.67 -22.62
N LEU A 108 -15.08 -2.70 -21.31
CA LEU A 108 -14.82 -1.55 -20.45
C LEU A 108 -13.32 -1.43 -20.21
N VAL A 109 -12.76 -0.26 -20.55
CA VAL A 109 -11.35 0.06 -20.40
C VAL A 109 -11.21 1.24 -19.45
N PRO A 110 -10.35 1.16 -18.42
CA PRO A 110 -10.13 2.28 -17.51
C PRO A 110 -9.28 3.35 -18.18
N ILE A 111 -9.73 4.59 -18.07
CA ILE A 111 -9.04 5.80 -18.50
C ILE A 111 -8.62 6.55 -17.25
N TYR A 112 -7.31 6.57 -17.03
CA TYR A 112 -6.71 7.20 -15.86
C TYR A 112 -6.49 8.69 -16.09
N GLU A 113 -6.44 9.41 -14.98
CA GLU A 113 -5.98 10.79 -14.91
C GLU A 113 -6.84 11.81 -15.69
N LYS A 114 -8.15 11.54 -15.82
CA LYS A 114 -9.09 12.34 -16.60
C LYS A 114 -9.72 13.49 -15.81
N SER A 115 -10.43 13.20 -14.70
CA SER A 115 -11.08 14.21 -13.85
C SER A 115 -11.23 13.75 -12.41
N TRP A 116 -10.95 14.63 -11.45
CA TRP A 116 -11.19 14.37 -10.02
C TRP A 116 -12.66 14.38 -9.61
N ASN A 117 -13.56 14.74 -10.53
CA ASN A 117 -15.00 14.52 -10.40
C ASN A 117 -15.40 13.09 -10.82
N SER A 118 -14.55 12.10 -10.57
CA SER A 118 -14.85 10.70 -10.80
C SER A 118 -15.51 10.04 -9.58
N SER A 119 -16.40 9.08 -9.84
CA SER A 119 -16.98 8.20 -8.83
C SER A 119 -16.08 7.03 -8.44
N GLU A 120 -14.97 6.82 -9.14
CA GLU A 120 -14.05 5.71 -8.91
C GLU A 120 -12.59 6.15 -9.08
N VAL A 121 -11.72 5.58 -8.25
CA VAL A 121 -10.29 5.80 -8.32
C VAL A 121 -9.54 4.49 -8.41
N TYR A 122 -8.37 4.55 -9.01
CA TYR A 122 -7.33 3.55 -8.86
C TYR A 122 -6.37 3.99 -7.75
N PHE A 123 -5.92 3.04 -6.93
CA PHE A 123 -4.85 3.28 -5.98
C PHE A 123 -3.75 2.22 -6.11
N GLU A 124 -2.53 2.63 -5.79
CA GLU A 124 -1.35 1.77 -5.76
C GLU A 124 -0.52 2.08 -4.53
N ILE A 125 -0.04 1.03 -3.84
CA ILE A 125 0.80 1.14 -2.66
C ILE A 125 2.04 0.28 -2.81
N TRP A 126 3.21 0.86 -2.52
CA TRP A 126 4.46 0.13 -2.42
C TRP A 126 5.39 0.73 -1.35
N ARG A 127 6.60 0.20 -1.24
CA ARG A 127 7.62 0.60 -0.26
C ARG A 127 8.74 1.36 -0.92
#